data_AF-M8BQ00-F1
#
_entry.id   AF-M8BQ00-F1
#
_cell.length_a   1.000
_cell.length_b   1.000
_cell.length_c   1.000
_cell.angle_alpha   90.00
_cell.angle_beta   90.00
_cell.angle_gamma   90.00
#
_symmetry.space_group_name_H-M   'P 1'
#
loop_
_entity.id
_entity.type
_entity.pdbx_description
1 polymer ?
#
loop_
_entity_poly.entity_id
_entity_poly.type
_entity_poly.pdbx_seq_one_letter_code
_entity_poly.pdbx_strand_id
1 'polypeptide(L)'
;MTWRQRQGEGPSLGCRVAGLPCHVTNQVFRYASKVGASYINKPKMRHYVHCYALHCLDEDASDALRRAYKARGENVGAWRQACYAPLVDIAARHGFDIDAVFAAHPRLAIWYVPTRLRQLCHQARSAHDAAAAHAGAMPPPMF
;
A
#
# COMPACT_ATOMS: atom_id res chain seq x y z
N MET A 1 -2.38 18.59 14.87
CA MET A 1 -0.94 18.29 14.85
C MET A 1 -0.73 16.94 14.19
N THR A 2 -0.34 16.96 12.91
CA THR A 2 -0.19 15.76 12.07
C THR A 2 1.11 15.02 12.43
N TRP A 3 1.14 13.69 12.28
CA TRP A 3 2.33 12.84 12.42
C TRP A 3 3.56 13.33 11.62
N ARG A 4 3.37 14.28 10.69
CA ARG A 4 4.39 14.95 9.89
C ARG A 4 5.36 15.80 10.74
N GLN A 5 4.92 16.36 11.88
CA GLN A 5 5.74 17.31 12.67
C GLN A 5 6.60 16.69 13.78
N ARG A 6 6.37 15.43 14.19
CA ARG A 6 7.18 14.76 15.24
C ARG A 6 8.21 13.77 14.71
N GLN A 7 8.45 13.73 13.40
CA GLN A 7 9.49 12.89 12.81
C GLN A 7 10.92 13.42 13.09
N GLY A 8 11.06 14.64 13.67
CA GLY A 8 12.35 15.27 13.97
C GLY A 8 12.77 15.35 15.44
N GLU A 9 11.88 15.08 16.42
CA GLU A 9 12.15 15.29 17.86
C GLU A 9 11.64 14.13 18.73
N GLY A 10 11.84 12.89 18.30
CA GLY A 10 11.71 11.70 19.14
C GLY A 10 13.09 11.11 19.41
N PRO A 11 13.32 10.40 20.52
CA PRO A 11 14.58 9.70 20.73
C PRO A 11 14.84 8.86 19.49
N SER A 12 16.00 9.08 18.89
CA SER A 12 16.46 8.44 17.68
C SER A 12 16.40 6.92 17.90
N LEU A 13 15.26 6.31 17.61
CA LEU A 13 15.14 4.88 17.37
C LEU A 13 15.80 4.67 16.01
N GLY A 14 17.12 4.78 16.03
CA GLY A 14 17.98 4.83 14.87
C GLY A 14 17.79 3.57 14.05
N CYS A 15 17.08 3.71 12.93
CA CYS A 15 17.20 2.77 11.83
C CYS A 15 18.40 3.21 10.99
N ARG A 16 19.59 3.09 11.58
CA ARG A 16 20.88 3.26 10.91
C ARG A 16 21.68 1.96 10.96
N VAL A 17 21.00 0.84 10.76
CA VAL A 17 21.64 -0.45 10.47
C VAL A 17 21.30 -0.79 9.03
N ALA A 18 22.31 -0.70 8.16
CA ALA A 18 22.19 -1.15 6.78
C ALA A 18 21.69 -2.61 6.77
N GLY A 19 20.58 -2.88 6.09
CA GLY A 19 20.11 -4.24 5.79
C GLY A 19 18.99 -4.83 6.64
N LEU A 20 18.39 -4.10 7.60
CA LEU A 20 17.22 -4.61 8.36
C LEU A 20 15.96 -3.77 8.07
N PRO A 21 14.83 -4.40 7.68
CA PRO A 21 13.62 -3.65 7.40
C PRO A 21 13.03 -3.06 8.68
N CYS A 22 12.98 -1.72 8.73
CA CYS A 22 12.52 -0.92 9.86
C CYS A 22 10.99 -0.83 9.95
N HIS A 23 10.32 -1.98 9.98
CA HIS A 23 8.87 -2.00 10.00
C HIS A 23 8.29 -1.44 11.31
N VAL A 24 7.10 -0.83 11.22
CA VAL A 24 6.33 -0.38 12.38
C VAL A 24 5.97 -1.60 13.25
N THR A 25 6.64 -1.73 14.40
CA THR A 25 6.47 -2.83 15.34
C THR A 25 5.44 -2.51 16.44
N ASN A 26 5.12 -3.51 17.26
CA ASN A 26 4.28 -3.31 18.46
C ASN A 26 4.85 -2.26 19.42
N GLN A 27 6.18 -2.07 19.44
CA GLN A 27 6.83 -1.08 20.30
C GLN A 27 6.46 0.35 19.91
N VAL A 28 6.33 0.64 18.61
CA VAL A 28 5.89 1.94 18.11
C VAL A 28 4.48 2.27 18.60
N PHE A 29 3.56 1.30 18.57
CA PHE A 29 2.20 1.49 19.07
C PHE A 29 2.15 1.67 20.59
N ARG A 30 2.95 0.92 21.35
CA ARG A 30 3.06 1.10 22.81
C ARG A 30 3.61 2.48 23.16
N TYR A 31 4.63 2.93 22.43
CA TYR A 31 5.22 4.25 22.62
C TYR A 31 4.22 5.36 22.29
N ALA A 32 3.47 5.25 21.18
CA ALA A 32 2.43 6.20 20.81
C ALA A 32 1.39 6.38 21.94
N SER A 33 0.91 5.28 22.52
CA SER A 33 0.03 5.35 23.69
C SER A 33 0.69 6.02 24.89
N LYS A 34 1.95 5.69 25.19
CA LYS A 34 2.72 6.28 26.30
C LYS A 34 2.86 7.80 26.18
N VAL A 35 3.03 8.33 24.96
CA VAL A 35 3.18 9.79 24.73
C VAL A 35 1.85 10.51 24.51
N GLY A 36 0.72 9.89 24.88
CA GLY A 36 -0.62 10.49 24.82
C GLY A 36 -1.30 10.39 23.45
N ALA A 37 -0.74 9.66 22.49
CA ALA A 37 -1.29 9.47 21.15
C ALA A 37 -2.09 8.14 21.05
N SER A 38 -2.93 7.87 22.05
CA SER A 38 -3.67 6.60 22.21
C SER A 38 -4.67 6.30 21.10
N TYR A 39 -5.11 7.31 20.34
CA TYR A 39 -5.97 7.14 19.17
C TYR A 39 -5.27 6.39 18.01
N ILE A 40 -3.94 6.28 18.02
CA ILE A 40 -3.17 5.46 17.06
C ILE A 40 -3.09 4.04 17.59
N ASN A 41 -3.89 3.15 17.02
CA ASN A 41 -3.89 1.73 17.39
C ASN A 41 -3.54 0.84 16.18
N LYS A 42 -2.91 -0.31 16.49
CA LYS A 42 -2.44 -1.27 15.49
C LYS A 42 -3.54 -1.80 14.57
N PRO A 43 -4.71 -2.26 15.06
CA PRO A 43 -5.79 -2.74 14.19
C PRO A 43 -6.23 -1.69 13.17
N LYS A 44 -6.51 -0.45 13.62
CA LYS A 44 -6.92 0.65 12.74
C LYS A 44 -5.86 0.97 11.71
N MET A 45 -4.60 1.12 12.12
CA MET A 45 -3.53 1.44 11.18
C MET A 45 -3.36 0.36 10.12
N ARG A 46 -3.31 -0.93 10.52
CA ARG A 46 -3.20 -2.07 9.58
C ARG A 46 -4.34 -2.12 8.58
N HIS A 47 -5.53 -1.70 8.98
CA HIS A 47 -6.73 -1.75 8.13
C HIS A 47 -6.70 -0.76 6.95
N TYR A 48 -5.93 0.32 7.06
CA TYR A 48 -5.88 1.41 6.09
C TYR A 48 -4.50 1.62 5.44
N VAL A 49 -3.53 0.70 5.66
CA VAL A 49 -2.19 0.82 5.08
C VAL A 49 -2.22 0.91 3.56
N HIS A 50 -3.07 0.13 2.89
CA HIS A 50 -3.16 0.18 1.42
C HIS A 50 -3.77 1.51 0.93
N CYS A 51 -4.76 2.08 1.62
CA CYS A 51 -5.25 3.43 1.29
C CYS A 51 -4.13 4.48 1.41
N TYR A 52 -3.32 4.37 2.46
CA TYR A 52 -2.16 5.24 2.67
C TYR A 52 -1.07 5.02 1.61
N ALA A 53 -0.87 3.76 1.19
CA ALA A 53 0.06 3.42 0.12
C ALA A 53 -0.35 4.06 -1.20
N LEU A 54 -1.64 3.98 -1.57
CA LEU A 54 -2.15 4.64 -2.77
C LEU A 54 -1.87 6.14 -2.72
N HIS A 55 -2.19 6.80 -1.61
CA HIS A 55 -1.92 8.23 -1.45
C HIS A 55 -0.43 8.60 -1.54
N CYS A 56 0.48 7.72 -1.10
CA CYS A 56 1.92 7.97 -1.20
C CYS A 56 2.46 7.75 -2.62
N LEU A 57 1.93 6.76 -3.35
CA LEU A 57 2.41 6.38 -4.68
C LEU A 57 1.76 7.20 -5.79
N ASP A 58 0.50 7.61 -5.60
CA ASP A 58 -0.29 8.38 -6.54
C ASP A 58 -1.33 9.21 -5.78
N GLU A 59 -0.91 10.41 -5.34
CA GLU A 59 -1.76 11.32 -4.56
C GLU A 59 -2.99 11.76 -5.37
N ASP A 60 -2.82 12.06 -6.65
CA ASP A 60 -3.90 12.51 -7.54
C ASP A 60 -4.97 11.44 -7.73
N ALA A 61 -4.57 10.19 -8.02
CA ALA A 61 -5.51 9.08 -8.14
C ALA A 61 -6.22 8.80 -6.80
N SER A 62 -5.51 8.89 -5.68
CA SER A 62 -6.09 8.73 -4.34
C SER A 62 -7.17 9.78 -4.08
N ASP A 63 -6.89 11.04 -4.41
CA ASP A 63 -7.80 12.17 -4.19
C ASP A 63 -8.99 12.13 -5.13
N ALA A 64 -8.79 11.78 -6.40
CA ALA A 64 -9.85 11.54 -7.37
C ALA A 64 -10.79 10.42 -6.90
N LEU A 65 -10.24 9.29 -6.45
CA LEU A 65 -11.02 8.17 -5.93
C LEU A 65 -11.83 8.58 -4.69
N ARG A 66 -11.22 9.32 -3.78
CA ARG A 66 -11.90 9.84 -2.58
C ARG A 66 -13.07 10.75 -2.95
N ARG A 67 -12.88 11.67 -3.90
CA ARG A 67 -13.94 12.57 -4.38
C ARG A 67 -15.07 11.80 -5.06
N ALA A 68 -14.75 10.83 -5.92
CA ALA A 68 -15.73 10.02 -6.64
C ALA A 68 -16.62 9.20 -5.68
N TYR A 69 -16.03 8.52 -4.68
CA TYR A 69 -16.81 7.76 -3.70
C TYR A 69 -17.63 8.66 -2.78
N LYS A 70 -17.10 9.84 -2.40
CA LYS A 70 -17.88 10.83 -1.63
C LYS A 70 -19.07 11.36 -2.43
N ALA A 71 -18.89 11.66 -3.71
CA ALA A 71 -19.96 12.16 -4.58
C ALA A 71 -21.09 11.13 -4.78
N ARG A 72 -20.76 9.84 -4.79
CA ARG A 72 -21.74 8.75 -4.85
C ARG A 72 -22.41 8.41 -3.51
N GLY A 73 -22.02 9.05 -2.41
CA GLY A 73 -22.53 8.71 -1.08
C GLY A 73 -22.10 7.33 -0.57
N GLU A 74 -21.00 6.80 -1.11
CA GLU A 74 -20.51 5.47 -0.76
C GLU A 74 -19.91 5.43 0.65
N ASN A 75 -20.05 4.28 1.32
CA ASN A 75 -19.46 4.10 2.64
C ASN A 75 -17.93 3.97 2.58
N VAL A 76 -17.26 4.23 3.71
CA VAL A 76 -15.79 4.16 3.83
C VAL A 76 -15.26 2.77 3.47
N GLY A 77 -16.03 1.72 3.75
CA GLY A 77 -15.68 0.34 3.39
C GLY A 77 -15.56 0.13 1.89
N ALA A 78 -16.50 0.67 1.11
CA ALA A 78 -16.50 0.60 -0.35
C ALA A 78 -15.30 1.36 -0.94
N TRP A 79 -15.06 2.60 -0.50
CA TRP A 79 -13.87 3.36 -0.90
C TRP A 79 -12.57 2.62 -0.55
N ARG A 80 -12.49 2.07 0.67
CA ARG A 80 -11.32 1.32 1.13
C ARG A 80 -11.06 0.10 0.24
N GLN A 81 -12.09 -0.62 -0.20
CA GLN A 81 -11.90 -1.75 -1.11
C GLN A 81 -11.45 -1.29 -2.51
N ALA A 82 -11.98 -0.17 -2.98
CA ALA A 82 -11.61 0.39 -4.28
C ALA A 82 -10.13 0.78 -4.37
N CYS A 83 -9.50 1.15 -3.25
CA CYS A 83 -8.07 1.48 -3.21
C CYS A 83 -7.14 0.32 -3.62
N TYR A 84 -7.60 -0.94 -3.63
CA TYR A 84 -6.77 -2.07 -4.04
C TYR A 84 -6.50 -2.09 -5.55
N ALA A 85 -7.49 -1.76 -6.38
CA ALA A 85 -7.37 -1.83 -7.84
C ALA A 85 -6.20 -0.97 -8.38
N PRO A 86 -6.11 0.34 -8.11
CA PRO A 86 -5.00 1.15 -8.63
C PRO A 86 -3.64 0.73 -8.09
N LEU A 87 -3.57 0.13 -6.90
CA LEU A 87 -2.32 -0.43 -6.37
C LEU A 87 -1.87 -1.68 -7.12
N VAL A 88 -2.81 -2.53 -7.54
CA VAL A 88 -2.50 -3.68 -8.41
C VAL A 88 -2.01 -3.20 -9.78
N ASP A 89 -2.63 -2.15 -10.33
CA ASP A 89 -2.18 -1.54 -11.59
C ASP A 89 -0.79 -0.90 -11.48
N ILE A 90 -0.48 -0.27 -10.34
CA ILE A 90 0.89 0.17 -10.02
C ILE A 90 1.82 -1.06 -9.99
N ALA A 91 1.48 -2.10 -9.23
CA ALA A 91 2.32 -3.29 -9.13
C ALA A 91 2.57 -3.96 -10.48
N ALA A 92 1.58 -4.03 -11.37
CA ALA A 92 1.72 -4.59 -12.72
C ALA A 92 2.83 -3.92 -13.53
N ARG A 93 2.99 -2.60 -13.40
CA ARG A 93 4.08 -1.83 -14.03
C ARG A 93 5.47 -2.14 -13.45
N HIS A 94 5.52 -2.79 -12.28
CA HIS A 94 6.73 -3.21 -11.58
C HIS A 94 6.84 -4.74 -11.50
N GLY A 95 6.35 -5.47 -12.51
CA GLY A 95 6.45 -6.94 -12.55
C GLY A 95 5.64 -7.65 -11.46
N PHE A 96 4.60 -6.99 -10.94
CA PHE A 96 3.78 -7.44 -9.82
C PHE A 96 4.55 -7.59 -8.49
N ASP A 97 5.71 -6.93 -8.34
CA ASP A 97 6.49 -6.91 -7.10
C ASP A 97 6.09 -5.74 -6.19
N ILE A 98 4.99 -5.93 -5.47
CA ILE A 98 4.48 -4.92 -4.54
C ILE A 98 5.39 -4.68 -3.33
N ASP A 99 6.21 -5.67 -2.95
CA ASP A 99 7.17 -5.53 -1.85
C ASP A 99 8.30 -4.56 -2.24
N ALA A 100 8.82 -4.67 -3.48
CA ALA A 100 9.77 -3.71 -4.03
C ALA A 100 9.17 -2.29 -4.14
N VAL A 101 7.90 -2.17 -4.57
CA VAL A 101 7.20 -0.87 -4.64
C VAL A 101 7.11 -0.20 -3.26
N PHE A 102 6.79 -0.95 -2.21
CA PHE A 102 6.75 -0.42 -0.84
C PHE A 102 8.15 -0.05 -0.34
N ALA A 103 9.15 -0.89 -0.60
CA ALA A 103 10.53 -0.67 -0.16
C ALA A 103 11.17 0.57 -0.82
N ALA A 104 10.83 0.86 -2.08
CA ALA A 104 11.36 2.00 -2.83
C ALA A 104 10.86 3.35 -2.31
N HIS A 105 9.70 3.39 -1.63
CA HIS A 105 9.11 4.65 -1.17
C HIS A 105 9.44 4.92 0.32
N PRO A 106 10.11 6.04 0.68
CA PRO A 106 10.60 6.29 2.05
C PRO A 106 9.53 6.22 3.15
N ARG A 107 8.30 6.65 2.84
CA ARG A 107 7.17 6.62 3.79
C ARG A 107 6.47 5.26 3.89
N LEU A 108 6.70 4.35 2.93
CA LEU A 108 6.07 3.04 2.84
C LEU A 108 6.99 1.91 3.27
N ALA A 109 8.32 2.06 3.16
CA ALA A 109 9.30 1.07 3.58
C ALA A 109 9.16 0.62 5.04
N ILE A 110 8.66 1.52 5.90
CA ILE A 110 8.36 1.23 7.31
C ILE A 110 7.07 0.41 7.51
N TRP A 111 6.26 0.20 6.49
CA TRP A 111 4.99 -0.53 6.60
C TRP A 111 5.16 -1.95 6.05
N TYR A 112 4.58 -2.92 6.74
CA TYR A 112 4.38 -4.23 6.14
C TYR A 112 3.33 -4.13 5.02
N VAL A 113 3.59 -4.75 3.87
CA VAL A 113 2.58 -4.86 2.82
C VAL A 113 1.40 -5.69 3.34
N PRO A 114 0.14 -5.21 3.19
CA PRO A 114 -1.04 -5.96 3.60
C PRO A 114 -1.16 -7.31 2.88
N THR A 115 -1.48 -8.38 3.61
CA THR A 115 -1.61 -9.73 3.04
C THR A 115 -2.59 -9.78 1.86
N ARG A 116 -3.73 -9.12 1.98
CA ARG A 116 -4.75 -9.06 0.91
C ARG A 116 -4.20 -8.37 -0.36
N LEU A 117 -3.38 -7.34 -0.22
CA LEU A 117 -2.78 -6.67 -1.37
C LEU A 117 -1.80 -7.60 -2.10
N ARG A 118 -0.95 -8.33 -1.36
CA ARG A 118 -0.06 -9.34 -1.95
C ARG A 118 -0.84 -10.41 -2.70
N GLN A 119 -1.90 -10.94 -2.09
CA GLN A 119 -2.77 -11.95 -2.71
C GLN A 119 -3.37 -11.46 -4.04
N LEU A 120 -3.88 -10.22 -4.08
CA LEU A 120 -4.44 -9.64 -5.30
C LEU A 120 -3.37 -9.44 -6.39
N CYS A 121 -2.15 -9.02 -6.02
CA CYS A 121 -1.04 -8.88 -6.98
C CYS A 121 -0.63 -10.25 -7.55
N HIS A 122 -0.58 -11.30 -6.72
CA HIS A 122 -0.31 -12.67 -7.18
C HIS A 122 -1.38 -13.18 -8.15
N GLN A 123 -2.66 -12.97 -7.82
CA GLN A 123 -3.77 -13.35 -8.68
C GLN A 123 -3.74 -12.61 -10.02
N ALA A 124 -3.47 -11.30 -10.00
CA ALA A 124 -3.35 -10.49 -11.21
C ALA A 124 -2.18 -10.95 -12.09
N ARG A 125 -1.02 -11.29 -11.50
CA ARG A 125 0.12 -11.85 -12.23
C ARG A 125 -0.25 -13.16 -12.91
N SER A 126 -0.84 -14.11 -12.17
CA SER A 126 -1.26 -15.39 -12.74
C SER A 126 -2.27 -15.24 -13.88
N ALA A 127 -3.21 -14.29 -13.77
CA ALA A 127 -4.15 -13.98 -14.84
C ALA A 127 -3.45 -13.34 -16.06
N HIS A 128 -2.49 -12.45 -15.83
CA HIS A 128 -1.70 -11.81 -16.88
C HIS A 128 -0.84 -12.84 -17.64
N ASP A 129 -0.15 -13.73 -16.94
CA ASP A 129 0.67 -14.79 -17.53
C ASP A 129 -0.17 -15.77 -18.35
N ALA A 130 -1.36 -16.14 -17.82
CA ALA A 130 -2.31 -16.97 -18.55
C ALA A 130 -2.79 -16.29 -19.84
N ALA A 131 -3.15 -15.00 -19.79
CA ALA A 131 -3.57 -14.25 -20.98
C ALA A 131 -2.45 -14.13 -22.03
N ALA A 132 -1.21 -13.89 -21.59
CA ALA A 132 -0.05 -13.83 -22.47
C ALA A 132 0.21 -15.17 -23.18
N ALA A 133 0.07 -16.30 -22.47
CA ALA A 133 0.20 -17.63 -23.06
C ALA A 133 -0.88 -17.92 -24.12
N HIS A 134 -2.12 -17.47 -23.89
CA HIS A 134 -3.21 -17.62 -24.88
C HIS A 134 -2.98 -16.76 -26.13
N ALA A 135 -2.50 -15.52 -25.96
CA ALA A 135 -2.22 -14.63 -27.09
C ALA A 135 -1.05 -15.16 -27.95
N GLY A 136 -0.03 -15.75 -27.33
CA GLY A 136 1.08 -16.39 -28.03
C GLY A 136 0.73 -17.69 -28.75
N ALA A 137 -0.40 -18.32 -28.40
CA ALA A 137 -0.87 -19.57 -28.99
C ALA A 137 -1.79 -19.36 -30.22
N MET A 138 -2.14 -18.12 -30.59
CA MET A 138 -2.99 -17.86 -31.75
C MET A 138 -2.16 -18.01 -33.03
N PRO A 139 -2.42 -19.04 -33.89
CA PRO A 139 -1.68 -19.21 -35.13
C PRO A 139 -1.93 -18.02 -36.07
N PRO A 140 -0.95 -17.61 -36.89
CA PRO A 140 -1.13 -16.52 -37.84
C PRO A 140 -2.27 -16.84 -38.82
N PRO A 141 -3.06 -15.85 -39.25
CA PRO A 141 -4.07 -16.06 -40.29
C PRO A 141 -3.38 -16.51 -41.57
N MET A 142 -3.70 -17.71 -42.03
CA MET A 142 -3.28 -18.22 -43.33
C MET A 142 -4.12 -17.50 -44.40
N PHE A 143 -3.50 -16.61 -45.17
CA PHE A 143 -4.09 -15.98 -46.37
C PHE A 143 -3.75 -16.79 -47.62
#